data_AF-A0AAF6ALH3-F1
#
_entry.id   AF-A0AAF6ALH3-F1
#
_cell.length_a   1.000
_cell.length_b   1.000
_cell.length_c   1.000
_cell.angle_alpha   90.00
_cell.angle_beta   90.00
_cell.angle_gamma   90.00
#
_symmetry.space_group_name_H-M   'P 1'
#
loop_
_entity.id
_entity.type
_entity.pdbx_description
1 polymer ?
#
loop_
_entity_poly.entity_id
_entity_poly.type
_entity_poly.pdbx_seq_one_letter_code
_entity_poly.pdbx_strand_id
1 'polypeptide(L)'
;MMATMHTLGIVVPSNGCCTRRNYNSRSEAEFCGGKIVPRRARGFVAGVEAVDLAELFNLRRNAPERVREVQAVGKSSRIWASVSEVDEAPKKIKKVEQKQLILKPPLSDSNLAERFLSSPQLQVKKFPLLSSCLPVVNLNRLDQEWIDEYLIEVKDALGYSIEILEAPEDSPASHLDSLLFLAFQHKFSKRGRTKLVGIGHSRLAFLGQYVLELAFSELLLQMYPTERVGSLRERVFNVTNKRVLPKWLYKASLNAIVFPAEETEQIPKDDRQVAVRSVFWALIAANYLTLGMPEVYRILFEVFGIDLEAPEALPKPRTSLPDEDYLSPDLERKLTWQEIAAYQAPEDSLFSSPRLFRACVPPGMHRFRGNEWEILSLPKVMEALEYPRPVQDSQPEITEARNIELGLGLQLCFLHPCKFKGDHPRFCYDRLEYIGQKIQDVILAEQLLMKHLDGPAIWLERKHRLQLMNRLCGRTLREKKLTWHIAYDEERKELFEKNRRLRNFATTSVQHAIHGLGYLVYGRSDVRRLMSKIFPVEHLIPRNFL
;
A
#
# COMPACT_ATOMS: atom_id res chain seq x y z
N MET A 1 -22.85 54.30 -18.02
CA MET A 1 -21.85 54.87 -17.07
C MET A 1 -21.41 53.69 -16.19
N MET A 2 -20.15 53.25 -16.17
CA MET A 2 -18.95 53.96 -15.64
C MET A 2 -19.16 54.38 -14.16
N ALA A 3 -18.27 54.13 -13.20
CA ALA A 3 -16.88 53.67 -13.31
C ALA A 3 -16.40 52.77 -12.16
N THR A 4 -15.45 51.92 -12.50
CA THR A 4 -14.32 51.39 -11.74
C THR A 4 -13.79 52.21 -10.56
N MET A 5 -13.26 51.54 -9.53
CA MET A 5 -11.94 51.88 -9.00
C MET A 5 -11.17 50.67 -8.45
N HIS A 6 -9.87 50.60 -8.78
CA HIS A 6 -8.87 49.64 -8.30
C HIS A 6 -7.95 50.31 -7.28
N THR A 7 -7.43 49.55 -6.31
CA THR A 7 -6.03 49.62 -5.78
C THR A 7 -5.87 48.46 -4.77
N LEU A 8 -5.12 47.40 -5.09
CA LEU A 8 -3.66 47.23 -4.97
C LEU A 8 -3.14 47.16 -3.51
N GLY A 9 -2.61 45.99 -3.13
CA GLY A 9 -2.22 45.68 -1.74
C GLY A 9 -1.32 44.44 -1.56
N ILE A 10 -0.35 44.24 -2.48
CA ILE A 10 0.93 43.51 -2.29
C ILE A 10 0.89 42.02 -1.87
N VAL A 11 1.39 41.17 -2.78
CA VAL A 11 1.84 39.80 -2.50
C VAL A 11 3.33 39.81 -2.13
N VAL A 12 3.74 39.01 -1.13
CA VAL A 12 5.15 38.60 -0.92
C VAL A 12 5.22 37.06 -0.92
N PRO A 13 6.16 36.43 -1.66
CA PRO A 13 6.13 34.98 -1.91
C PRO A 13 6.96 34.18 -0.91
N SER A 14 6.54 32.93 -0.64
CA SER A 14 7.40 31.90 -0.05
C SER A 14 7.60 30.75 -1.03
N ASN A 15 8.78 30.70 -1.66
CA ASN A 15 9.12 29.70 -2.67
C ASN A 15 9.29 28.28 -2.07
N GLY A 16 8.65 27.32 -2.73
CA GLY A 16 9.13 25.97 -3.04
C GLY A 16 9.92 25.14 -2.00
N CYS A 17 9.43 23.92 -1.77
CA CYS A 17 10.31 22.76 -1.93
C CYS A 17 9.57 21.58 -2.57
N CYS A 18 10.04 21.14 -3.74
CA CYS A 18 9.50 19.99 -4.45
C CYS A 18 9.99 18.68 -3.82
N THR A 19 9.07 17.82 -3.38
CA THR A 19 9.36 16.40 -3.15
C THR A 19 8.44 15.53 -4.01
N ARG A 20 9.02 14.46 -4.59
CA ARG A 20 8.42 13.67 -5.67
C ARG A 20 7.06 13.07 -5.26
N ARG A 21 6.01 13.40 -6.02
CA ARG A 21 4.68 12.76 -5.90
C ARG A 21 4.68 11.42 -6.62
N ASN A 22 4.58 10.32 -5.88
CA ASN A 22 4.18 9.01 -6.40
C ASN A 22 2.83 8.64 -5.78
N TYR A 23 1.74 9.03 -6.44
CA TYR A 23 0.40 8.49 -6.22
C TYR A 23 -0.26 8.28 -7.58
N ASN A 24 -0.53 7.01 -7.92
CA ASN A 24 -1.29 6.64 -9.11
C ASN A 24 -2.80 6.79 -8.85
N SER A 25 -3.24 8.02 -8.55
CA SER A 25 -4.65 8.39 -8.45
C SER A 25 -5.08 9.12 -9.74
N ARG A 26 -5.52 8.35 -10.73
CA ARG A 26 -6.10 8.85 -12.00
C ARG A 26 -7.42 8.17 -12.39
N SER A 27 -8.15 7.65 -11.40
CA SER A 27 -9.54 7.18 -11.55
C SER A 27 -10.59 8.25 -11.18
N GLU A 28 -10.23 9.29 -10.42
CA GLU A 28 -11.07 10.49 -10.26
C GLU A 28 -10.63 11.58 -11.25
N ALA A 29 -11.10 11.44 -12.50
CA ALA A 29 -11.45 12.61 -13.29
C ALA A 29 -12.90 12.96 -12.95
N GLU A 30 -13.17 14.21 -12.58
CA GLU A 30 -14.53 14.70 -12.40
C GLU A 30 -15.25 14.65 -13.76
N PHE A 31 -16.06 13.62 -13.98
CA PHE A 31 -16.96 13.52 -15.14
C PHE A 31 -18.20 14.39 -14.92
N CYS A 32 -17.99 15.69 -14.68
CA CYS A 32 -19.03 16.70 -14.85
C CYS A 32 -19.09 17.07 -16.33
N GLY A 33 -20.30 17.14 -16.91
CA GLY A 33 -20.49 17.38 -18.34
C GLY A 33 -19.88 18.71 -18.79
N GLY A 34 -18.88 18.65 -19.68
CA GLY A 34 -18.20 19.85 -20.20
C GLY A 34 -17.05 19.50 -21.15
N LYS A 35 -16.93 20.26 -22.24
CA LYS A 35 -15.96 20.02 -23.33
C LYS A 35 -14.51 19.95 -22.82
N ILE A 36 -13.77 18.91 -23.20
CA ILE A 36 -12.33 18.79 -22.92
C ILE A 36 -11.55 19.75 -23.84
N VAL A 37 -11.15 20.90 -23.30
CA VAL A 37 -10.16 21.78 -23.95
C VAL A 37 -8.76 21.40 -23.45
N PRO A 38 -7.81 21.02 -24.33
CA PRO A 38 -6.47 20.66 -23.89
C PRO A 38 -5.70 21.90 -23.41
N ARG A 39 -5.44 22.00 -22.10
CA ARG A 39 -4.52 23.01 -21.55
C ARG A 39 -3.09 22.74 -22.04
N ARG A 40 -2.67 23.50 -23.07
CA ARG A 40 -1.25 23.66 -23.44
C ARG A 40 -0.42 24.04 -22.21
N ALA A 41 0.74 23.42 -22.05
CA ALA A 41 1.74 23.87 -21.10
C ALA A 41 2.24 25.26 -21.51
N ARG A 42 2.10 26.27 -20.64
CA ARG A 42 2.80 27.54 -20.79
C ARG A 42 4.20 27.40 -20.19
N GLY A 43 5.18 27.11 -21.03
CA GLY A 43 6.51 27.68 -20.86
C GLY A 43 6.53 29.03 -21.56
N PHE A 44 6.83 30.11 -20.84
CA PHE A 44 7.05 31.43 -21.45
C PHE A 44 8.51 31.53 -21.87
N VAL A 45 8.78 31.47 -23.18
CA VAL A 45 9.84 32.25 -23.83
C VAL A 45 9.17 32.86 -25.07
N ALA A 46 9.41 34.13 -25.32
CA ALA A 46 8.68 34.90 -26.32
C ALA A 46 9.25 34.73 -27.73
N GLY A 47 8.37 34.83 -28.74
CA GLY A 47 8.73 35.11 -30.13
C GLY A 47 9.14 33.90 -30.98
N VAL A 48 8.30 33.59 -31.98
CA VAL A 48 8.59 33.26 -33.39
C VAL A 48 7.35 32.54 -33.96
N GLU A 49 7.01 32.84 -35.21
CA GLU A 49 5.76 32.47 -35.86
C GLU A 49 5.68 30.99 -36.30
N ALA A 50 4.50 30.58 -36.74
CA ALA A 50 4.19 29.19 -37.05
C ALA A 50 4.92 28.67 -38.31
N VAL A 51 5.44 27.43 -38.21
CA VAL A 51 5.94 26.65 -39.35
C VAL A 51 5.25 25.29 -39.35
N ASP A 52 4.95 24.77 -40.53
CA ASP A 52 4.13 23.57 -40.74
C ASP A 52 4.83 22.29 -40.21
N LEU A 53 4.04 21.41 -39.58
CA LEU A 53 4.54 20.21 -38.90
C LEU A 53 4.91 19.06 -39.86
N ALA A 54 4.65 19.22 -41.17
CA ALA A 54 5.03 18.25 -42.19
C ALA A 54 6.53 18.25 -42.53
N GLU A 55 7.21 19.40 -42.54
CA GLU A 55 8.64 19.47 -42.92
C GLU A 55 9.59 18.95 -41.83
N LEU A 56 9.22 19.10 -40.56
CA LEU A 56 10.04 18.68 -39.41
C LEU A 56 10.28 17.16 -39.31
N PHE A 57 9.52 16.34 -40.02
CA PHE A 57 9.68 14.88 -40.01
C PHE A 57 10.69 14.33 -41.03
N ASN A 58 11.01 15.07 -42.10
CA ASN A 58 11.90 14.58 -43.17
C ASN A 58 13.39 14.90 -42.94
N LEU A 59 13.73 15.90 -42.12
CA LEU A 59 15.12 16.31 -41.88
C LEU A 59 15.89 15.45 -40.86
N ARG A 60 15.25 14.46 -40.21
CA ARG A 60 15.87 13.67 -39.13
C ARG A 60 16.53 12.36 -39.58
N ARG A 61 16.65 12.11 -40.89
CA ARG A 61 17.30 10.88 -41.43
C ARG A 61 18.71 11.09 -42.02
N ASN A 62 19.11 12.32 -42.36
CA ASN A 62 20.40 12.59 -43.00
C ASN A 62 21.09 13.84 -42.42
N ALA A 63 21.97 13.67 -41.42
CA ALA A 63 22.98 14.67 -41.04
C ALA A 63 24.15 13.99 -40.29
N PRO A 64 25.43 14.30 -40.62
CA PRO A 64 26.59 13.57 -40.10
C PRO A 64 27.12 14.10 -38.76
N GLU A 65 27.94 13.29 -38.11
CA GLU A 65 28.70 13.67 -36.91
C GLU A 65 29.63 14.86 -37.18
N ARG A 66 29.64 15.84 -36.27
CA ARG A 66 30.73 16.84 -36.19
C ARG A 66 31.10 17.13 -34.74
N VAL A 67 32.37 16.82 -34.45
CA VAL A 67 33.14 17.33 -33.31
C VAL A 67 33.06 18.86 -33.28
N ARG A 68 32.89 19.43 -32.07
CA ARG A 68 33.22 20.84 -31.80
C ARG A 68 33.87 20.99 -30.44
N GLU A 69 35.12 21.43 -30.47
CA GLU A 69 35.76 22.16 -29.39
C GLU A 69 34.95 23.43 -29.09
N VAL A 70 34.89 23.84 -27.82
CA VAL A 70 34.70 25.26 -27.46
C VAL A 70 35.63 25.59 -26.30
N GLN A 71 36.34 26.70 -26.47
CA GLN A 71 37.40 27.20 -25.60
C GLN A 71 36.87 27.72 -24.26
N ALA A 72 37.68 27.60 -23.21
CA ALA A 72 37.47 28.32 -21.96
C ALA A 72 38.07 29.73 -22.04
N VAL A 73 37.28 30.76 -21.71
CA VAL A 73 37.77 32.11 -21.38
C VAL A 73 37.44 32.35 -19.91
N GLY A 74 38.46 32.41 -19.06
CA GLY A 74 38.29 32.45 -17.61
C GLY A 74 38.42 33.84 -17.00
N LYS A 75 38.28 33.90 -15.67
CA LYS A 75 39.00 34.87 -14.83
C LYS A 75 39.75 34.12 -13.74
N SER A 76 41.05 34.38 -13.67
CA SER A 76 42.01 33.78 -12.75
C SER A 76 42.38 34.78 -11.65
N SER A 77 42.90 34.29 -10.53
CA SER A 77 43.80 35.08 -9.69
C SER A 77 44.85 34.19 -9.02
N ARG A 78 46.13 34.47 -9.31
CA ARG A 78 47.39 33.88 -8.76
C ARG A 78 47.69 32.46 -9.29
N ILE A 79 48.70 32.16 -10.14
CA ILE A 79 49.98 32.80 -10.51
C ILE A 79 50.89 33.07 -9.29
N TRP A 80 52.18 32.72 -9.22
CA TRP A 80 53.17 32.16 -10.18
C TRP A 80 53.70 30.81 -9.61
N ALA A 81 54.66 30.04 -10.15
CA ALA A 81 55.55 30.05 -11.34
C ALA A 81 56.05 28.57 -11.55
N SER A 82 56.97 28.17 -12.43
CA SER A 82 57.28 28.41 -13.86
C SER A 82 58.48 27.53 -14.26
N VAL A 83 58.35 26.74 -15.34
CA VAL A 83 59.41 26.23 -16.25
C VAL A 83 60.54 25.32 -15.69
N SER A 84 60.51 24.04 -16.08
CA SER A 84 61.48 23.44 -17.03
C SER A 84 61.04 22.01 -17.42
N GLU A 85 61.26 21.62 -18.69
CA GLU A 85 60.96 20.28 -19.19
C GLU A 85 62.18 19.33 -19.12
N VAL A 86 61.91 18.04 -19.29
CA VAL A 86 62.84 16.93 -19.58
C VAL A 86 63.80 16.52 -18.46
N ASP A 87 63.46 15.41 -17.78
CA ASP A 87 64.25 14.17 -17.86
C ASP A 87 63.47 12.97 -17.29
N GLU A 88 63.37 11.87 -18.04
CA GLU A 88 62.67 10.65 -17.62
C GLU A 88 63.51 9.81 -16.64
N ALA A 89 63.53 10.20 -15.37
CA ALA A 89 64.02 9.33 -14.31
C ALA A 89 63.02 8.18 -14.01
N PRO A 90 63.47 6.92 -13.89
CA PRO A 90 62.57 5.78 -13.75
C PRO A 90 61.75 5.86 -12.46
N LYS A 91 60.42 5.81 -12.61
CA LYS A 91 59.48 5.80 -11.48
C LYS A 91 59.83 4.65 -10.53
N LYS A 92 60.32 4.98 -9.33
CA LYS A 92 60.49 4.03 -8.23
C LYS A 92 59.19 3.25 -8.07
N ILE A 93 59.27 1.93 -8.30
CA ILE A 93 58.16 1.01 -8.05
C ILE A 93 57.84 1.12 -6.56
N LYS A 94 56.78 1.85 -6.21
CA LYS A 94 56.23 1.82 -4.86
C LYS A 94 55.90 0.35 -4.59
N LYS A 95 56.47 -0.22 -3.53
CA LYS A 95 56.01 -1.51 -3.00
C LYS A 95 54.49 -1.41 -2.91
N VAL A 96 53.80 -2.24 -3.68
CA VAL A 96 52.36 -2.41 -3.51
C VAL A 96 52.20 -3.00 -2.13
N GLU A 97 51.78 -2.18 -1.17
CA GLU A 97 51.20 -2.70 0.06
C GLU A 97 50.10 -3.64 -0.38
N GLN A 98 50.29 -4.93 -0.09
CA GLN A 98 49.29 -5.93 -0.36
C GLN A 98 48.05 -5.49 0.39
N LYS A 99 47.05 -5.00 -0.35
CA LYS A 99 45.70 -4.82 0.18
C LYS A 99 45.30 -6.19 0.70
N GLN A 100 45.39 -6.39 2.01
CA GLN A 100 44.87 -7.58 2.65
C GLN A 100 43.42 -7.69 2.18
N LEU A 101 43.13 -8.74 1.43
CA LEU A 101 41.76 -9.03 1.03
C LEU A 101 41.03 -9.34 2.32
N ILE A 102 40.27 -8.37 2.85
CA ILE A 102 39.40 -8.51 4.04
C ILE A 102 38.16 -9.35 3.66
N LEU A 103 38.38 -10.41 2.90
CA LEU A 103 37.47 -11.52 2.80
C LEU A 103 37.76 -12.37 4.03
N LYS A 104 36.88 -12.26 5.03
CA LYS A 104 36.85 -13.25 6.11
C LYS A 104 36.80 -14.64 5.45
N PRO A 105 37.55 -15.65 5.95
CA PRO A 105 37.45 -16.99 5.42
C PRO A 105 35.97 -17.43 5.43
N PRO A 106 35.53 -18.24 4.44
CA PRO A 106 34.17 -18.77 4.46
C PRO A 106 33.94 -19.44 5.83
N LEU A 107 32.76 -19.18 6.42
CA LEU A 107 32.34 -19.90 7.63
C LEU A 107 32.41 -21.39 7.32
N SER A 108 32.94 -22.19 8.25
CA SER A 108 32.84 -23.64 8.12
C SER A 108 31.36 -24.03 8.04
N ASP A 109 31.06 -25.06 7.26
CA ASP A 109 29.67 -25.51 7.05
C ASP A 109 28.99 -25.88 8.38
N SER A 110 29.76 -26.36 9.37
CA SER A 110 29.32 -26.56 10.76
C SER A 110 28.78 -25.28 11.40
N ASN A 111 29.57 -24.21 11.37
CA ASN A 111 29.25 -22.94 12.05
C ASN A 111 28.14 -22.18 11.30
N LEU A 112 28.01 -22.43 10.00
CA LEU A 112 26.89 -21.94 9.20
C LEU A 112 25.59 -22.70 9.50
N ALA A 113 25.66 -24.03 9.61
CA ALA A 113 24.51 -24.87 9.98
C ALA A 113 24.01 -24.55 11.40
N GLU A 114 24.90 -24.45 12.39
CA GLU A 114 24.57 -24.01 13.76
C GLU A 114 23.89 -22.64 13.76
N ARG A 115 24.42 -21.68 12.97
CA ARG A 115 23.79 -20.36 12.83
C ARG A 115 22.36 -20.43 12.31
N PHE A 116 22.09 -21.25 11.29
CA PHE A 116 20.72 -21.44 10.78
C PHE A 116 19.80 -22.13 11.80
N LEU A 117 20.29 -23.12 12.54
CA LEU A 117 19.53 -23.80 13.60
C LEU A 117 19.26 -22.88 14.81
N SER A 118 20.17 -21.95 15.10
CA SER A 118 20.05 -20.94 16.16
C SER A 118 19.23 -19.70 15.78
N SER A 119 18.78 -19.58 14.52
CA SER A 119 18.11 -18.38 14.01
C SER A 119 16.65 -18.31 14.46
N PRO A 120 16.22 -17.26 15.19
CA PRO A 120 14.82 -17.04 15.53
C PRO A 120 13.88 -17.09 14.32
N GLN A 121 14.36 -16.58 13.18
CA GLN A 121 13.62 -16.54 11.92
C GLN A 121 13.23 -17.93 11.38
N LEU A 122 13.98 -18.98 11.74
CA LEU A 122 13.81 -20.37 11.25
C LEU A 122 13.31 -21.35 12.32
N GLN A 123 13.43 -21.01 13.60
CA GLN A 123 12.94 -21.84 14.71
C GLN A 123 11.41 -21.88 14.77
N VAL A 124 10.75 -20.75 14.50
CA VAL A 124 9.29 -20.57 14.64
C VAL A 124 8.53 -21.16 13.43
N LYS A 125 8.52 -22.49 13.32
CA LYS A 125 7.89 -23.20 12.19
C LYS A 125 6.36 -23.08 12.13
N LYS A 126 5.69 -22.85 13.27
CA LYS A 126 4.23 -22.72 13.37
C LYS A 126 3.70 -21.44 12.71
N PHE A 127 4.48 -20.36 12.73
CA PHE A 127 4.05 -19.02 12.30
C PHE A 127 5.00 -18.42 11.26
N PRO A 128 5.05 -18.95 10.01
CA PRO A 128 6.08 -18.59 9.02
C PRO A 128 6.08 -17.10 8.62
N LEU A 129 4.94 -16.41 8.72
CA LEU A 129 4.87 -14.97 8.48
C LEU A 129 5.55 -14.17 9.61
N LEU A 130 5.20 -14.49 10.86
CA LEU A 130 5.78 -13.87 12.04
C LEU A 130 7.28 -14.16 12.10
N SER A 131 7.67 -15.43 11.93
CA SER A 131 9.07 -15.86 11.90
C SER A 131 9.86 -15.05 10.88
N SER A 132 9.31 -14.82 9.68
CA SER A 132 9.99 -14.02 8.65
C SER A 132 10.29 -12.56 9.05
N CYS A 133 9.62 -12.00 10.06
CA CYS A 133 9.88 -10.65 10.56
C CYS A 133 10.91 -10.60 11.72
N LEU A 134 11.25 -11.74 12.32
CA LEU A 134 12.30 -11.85 13.34
C LEU A 134 13.70 -11.67 12.75
N PRO A 135 14.71 -11.29 13.57
CA PRO A 135 16.10 -11.23 13.14
C PRO A 135 16.67 -12.64 12.88
N VAL A 136 17.65 -12.69 11.97
CA VAL A 136 18.41 -13.92 11.63
C VAL A 136 19.34 -14.38 12.76
N VAL A 137 19.60 -13.51 13.74
CA VAL A 137 20.52 -13.75 14.85
C VAL A 137 19.82 -13.32 16.14
N ASN A 138 20.06 -14.06 17.22
CA ASN A 138 19.56 -13.73 18.55
C ASN A 138 19.93 -12.30 18.97
N LEU A 139 19.04 -11.69 19.75
CA LEU A 139 19.27 -10.39 20.36
C LEU A 139 20.53 -10.45 21.24
N ASN A 140 21.36 -9.41 21.13
CA ASN A 140 22.59 -9.31 21.91
C ASN A 140 22.32 -8.68 23.29
N ARG A 141 23.30 -8.68 24.19
CA ARG A 141 23.16 -8.12 25.54
C ARG A 141 22.67 -6.65 25.55
N LEU A 142 23.14 -5.81 24.62
CA LEU A 142 22.70 -4.41 24.51
C LEU A 142 21.28 -4.26 23.95
N ASP A 143 20.81 -5.26 23.19
CA ASP A 143 19.42 -5.33 22.74
C ASP A 143 18.52 -5.74 23.92
N GLN A 144 18.96 -6.68 24.74
CA GLN A 144 18.25 -7.10 25.96
C GLN A 144 18.22 -5.98 27.01
N GLU A 145 19.33 -5.27 27.23
CA GLU A 145 19.36 -4.09 28.10
C GLU A 145 18.38 -3.00 27.63
N TRP A 146 18.08 -2.88 26.33
CA TRP A 146 16.99 -2.00 25.86
C TRP A 146 15.61 -2.52 26.27
N ILE A 147 15.39 -3.82 26.13
CA ILE A 147 14.12 -4.47 26.45
C ILE A 147 13.82 -4.29 27.94
N ASP A 148 14.81 -4.57 28.79
CA ASP A 148 14.67 -4.48 30.24
C ASP A 148 14.45 -3.02 30.71
N GLU A 149 15.02 -2.03 30.00
CA GLU A 149 14.92 -0.59 30.32
C GLU A 149 13.62 0.07 29.80
N TYR A 150 13.26 -0.14 28.52
CA TYR A 150 12.19 0.63 27.85
C TYR A 150 10.91 -0.16 27.57
N LEU A 151 10.93 -1.50 27.55
CA LEU A 151 9.75 -2.25 27.10
C LEU A 151 8.57 -2.12 28.05
N ILE A 152 8.83 -1.93 29.35
CA ILE A 152 7.78 -1.67 30.35
C ILE A 152 7.06 -0.36 30.03
N GLU A 153 7.78 0.73 29.73
CA GLU A 153 7.21 2.02 29.32
C GLU A 153 6.43 1.89 28.00
N VAL A 154 6.95 1.15 27.02
CA VAL A 154 6.22 0.86 25.77
C VAL A 154 4.91 0.11 26.04
N LYS A 155 4.93 -0.91 26.90
CA LYS A 155 3.74 -1.73 27.19
C LYS A 155 2.70 -0.98 28.00
N ASP A 156 3.11 -0.17 28.96
CA ASP A 156 2.23 0.74 29.72
C ASP A 156 1.59 1.80 28.79
N ALA A 157 2.40 2.44 27.93
CA ALA A 157 1.90 3.37 26.92
C ALA A 157 0.96 2.74 25.89
N LEU A 158 1.09 1.44 25.60
CA LEU A 158 0.15 0.67 24.78
C LEU A 158 -1.04 0.12 25.58
N GLY A 159 -1.05 0.22 26.91
CA GLY A 159 -2.11 -0.29 27.79
C GLY A 159 -2.16 -1.82 27.87
N TYR A 160 -1.02 -2.51 27.83
CA TYR A 160 -0.95 -3.97 27.93
C TYR A 160 -0.92 -4.47 29.39
N SER A 161 -1.81 -5.42 29.70
CA SER A 161 -1.90 -6.07 31.01
C SER A 161 -0.82 -7.13 31.23
N ILE A 162 -0.62 -7.52 32.50
CA ILE A 162 0.32 -8.58 32.90
C ILE A 162 -0.02 -9.93 32.23
N GLU A 163 -1.30 -10.19 31.94
CA GLU A 163 -1.75 -11.43 31.29
C GLU A 163 -1.18 -11.62 29.87
N ILE A 164 -0.86 -10.53 29.16
CA ILE A 164 -0.20 -10.59 27.85
C ILE A 164 1.30 -10.93 28.00
N LEU A 165 1.88 -10.70 29.18
CA LEU A 165 3.25 -11.10 29.53
C LEU A 165 3.36 -12.61 29.80
N GLU A 166 2.28 -13.24 30.26
CA GLU A 166 2.21 -14.68 30.58
C GLU A 166 1.77 -15.54 29.38
N ALA A 167 1.87 -15.00 28.16
CA ALA A 167 1.49 -15.70 26.94
C ALA A 167 2.24 -17.05 26.80
N PRO A 168 1.56 -18.15 26.43
CA PRO A 168 2.21 -19.46 26.26
C PRO A 168 3.39 -19.36 25.28
N GLU A 169 4.53 -19.99 25.58
CA GLU A 169 5.76 -19.93 24.77
C GLU A 169 5.48 -20.23 23.29
N ASP A 170 4.57 -21.17 23.04
CA ASP A 170 4.15 -21.69 21.73
C ASP A 170 3.12 -20.82 20.98
N SER A 171 2.76 -19.65 21.52
CA SER A 171 1.79 -18.70 20.94
C SER A 171 2.47 -17.57 20.15
N PRO A 172 1.79 -16.90 19.21
CA PRO A 172 2.33 -15.71 18.54
C PRO A 172 2.63 -14.56 19.51
N ALA A 173 1.89 -14.47 20.62
CA ALA A 173 2.00 -13.41 21.60
C ALA A 173 3.31 -13.46 22.41
N SER A 174 3.92 -14.63 22.61
CA SER A 174 5.23 -14.74 23.30
C SER A 174 6.37 -14.02 22.56
N HIS A 175 6.16 -13.66 21.29
CA HIS A 175 7.15 -12.94 20.48
C HIS A 175 6.87 -11.42 20.41
N LEU A 176 5.83 -10.93 21.09
CA LEU A 176 5.44 -9.51 21.12
C LEU A 176 6.63 -8.63 21.52
N ASP A 177 7.34 -9.00 22.57
CA ASP A 177 8.47 -8.26 23.13
C ASP A 177 9.60 -8.03 22.12
N SER A 178 9.95 -9.10 21.39
CA SER A 178 10.94 -9.03 20.31
C SER A 178 10.46 -8.16 19.15
N LEU A 179 9.17 -8.23 18.77
CA LEU A 179 8.63 -7.40 17.69
C LEU A 179 8.46 -5.93 18.08
N LEU A 180 8.09 -5.65 19.33
CA LEU A 180 8.05 -4.30 19.90
C LEU A 180 9.46 -3.69 19.95
N PHE A 181 10.46 -4.43 20.45
CA PHE A 181 11.87 -4.01 20.38
C PHE A 181 12.24 -3.59 18.96
N LEU A 182 12.05 -4.47 17.97
CA LEU A 182 12.35 -4.20 16.55
C LEU A 182 11.55 -3.01 16.00
N ALA A 183 10.33 -2.77 16.46
CA ALA A 183 9.51 -1.65 15.98
C ALA A 183 10.16 -0.29 16.24
N PHE A 184 10.94 -0.13 17.31
CA PHE A 184 11.67 1.11 17.61
C PHE A 184 13.04 1.23 16.92
N GLN A 185 13.62 0.14 16.37
CA GLN A 185 14.99 0.14 15.81
C GLN A 185 15.11 0.74 14.40
N HIS A 186 14.58 1.96 14.20
CA HIS A 186 14.61 2.64 12.91
C HIS A 186 16.04 3.01 12.47
N LYS A 187 16.24 3.16 11.15
CA LYS A 187 17.55 3.36 10.48
C LYS A 187 18.42 4.54 10.96
N PHE A 188 17.89 5.44 11.78
CA PHE A 188 18.62 6.61 12.31
C PHE A 188 19.09 6.41 13.75
N SER A 189 18.43 5.52 14.50
CA SER A 189 18.84 5.16 15.87
C SER A 189 20.25 4.58 15.88
N LYS A 190 21.04 4.81 16.94
CA LYS A 190 22.39 4.22 17.07
C LYS A 190 22.34 2.68 16.94
N ARG A 191 21.34 2.04 17.54
CA ARG A 191 21.18 0.57 17.59
C ARG A 191 20.63 0.00 16.26
N GLY A 192 19.69 0.69 15.60
CA GLY A 192 19.19 0.34 14.26
C GLY A 192 20.22 0.44 13.11
N ARG A 193 21.44 0.94 13.38
CA ARG A 193 22.59 0.84 12.44
C ARG A 193 23.11 -0.61 12.31
N THR A 194 22.83 -1.49 13.27
CA THR A 194 23.11 -2.92 13.15
C THR A 194 22.26 -3.51 12.03
N LYS A 195 22.91 -3.94 10.94
CA LYS A 195 22.27 -4.31 9.67
C LYS A 195 21.08 -5.28 9.84
N LEU A 196 21.19 -6.27 10.73
CA LEU A 196 20.15 -7.29 10.94
C LEU A 196 18.92 -6.72 11.66
N VAL A 197 19.14 -5.96 12.73
CA VAL A 197 18.09 -5.33 13.54
C VAL A 197 17.32 -4.31 12.70
N GLY A 198 18.04 -3.46 11.95
CA GLY A 198 17.43 -2.49 11.03
C GLY A 198 16.67 -3.16 9.87
N ILE A 199 17.06 -4.37 9.44
CA ILE A 199 16.28 -5.17 8.48
C ILE A 199 14.95 -5.60 9.12
N GLY A 200 14.97 -6.15 10.33
CA GLY A 200 13.75 -6.56 11.08
C GLY A 200 12.76 -5.40 11.23
N HIS A 201 13.21 -4.25 11.76
CA HIS A 201 12.42 -3.02 11.81
C HIS A 201 11.78 -2.68 10.46
N SER A 202 12.60 -2.68 9.40
CA SER A 202 12.13 -2.28 8.07
C SER A 202 11.05 -3.23 7.53
N ARG A 203 11.16 -4.54 7.79
CA ARG A 203 10.23 -5.58 7.36
C ARG A 203 8.87 -5.44 8.06
N LEU A 204 8.88 -5.14 9.36
CA LEU A 204 7.67 -4.78 10.12
C LEU A 204 7.03 -3.51 9.54
N ALA A 205 7.79 -2.43 9.35
CA ALA A 205 7.28 -1.18 8.76
C ALA A 205 6.68 -1.37 7.35
N PHE A 206 7.25 -2.27 6.54
CA PHE A 206 6.73 -2.66 5.23
C PHE A 206 5.37 -3.35 5.33
N LEU A 207 5.21 -4.34 6.21
CA LEU A 207 3.92 -5.01 6.41
C LEU A 207 2.85 -4.05 6.95
N GLY A 208 3.22 -3.30 7.98
CA GLY A 208 2.30 -2.48 8.77
C GLY A 208 1.67 -1.33 8.00
N GLN A 209 2.33 -0.81 6.96
CA GLN A 209 1.71 0.16 6.06
C GLN A 209 0.43 -0.42 5.42
N TYR A 210 0.50 -1.65 4.88
CA TYR A 210 -0.65 -2.25 4.19
C TYR A 210 -1.71 -2.75 5.16
N VAL A 211 -1.31 -3.26 6.34
CA VAL A 211 -2.24 -3.63 7.43
C VAL A 211 -3.04 -2.41 7.90
N LEU A 212 -2.37 -1.27 8.09
CA LEU A 212 -3.03 0.00 8.45
C LEU A 212 -4.04 0.45 7.38
N GLU A 213 -3.67 0.37 6.10
CA GLU A 213 -4.57 0.71 5.00
C GLU A 213 -5.75 -0.26 4.88
N LEU A 214 -5.57 -1.54 5.21
CA LEU A 214 -6.65 -2.54 5.28
C LEU A 214 -7.60 -2.24 6.45
N ALA A 215 -7.07 -2.07 7.67
CA ALA A 215 -7.84 -1.80 8.89
C ALA A 215 -8.78 -0.61 8.71
N PHE A 216 -8.27 0.54 8.24
CA PHE A 216 -9.14 1.68 7.97
C PHE A 216 -10.15 1.42 6.85
N SER A 217 -9.81 0.63 5.82
CA SER A 217 -10.75 0.38 4.71
C SER A 217 -11.92 -0.51 5.16
N GLU A 218 -11.66 -1.54 5.96
CA GLU A 218 -12.68 -2.42 6.56
C GLU A 218 -13.60 -1.65 7.52
N LEU A 219 -13.01 -0.82 8.38
CA LEU A 219 -13.74 -0.01 9.34
C LEU A 219 -14.61 1.06 8.66
N LEU A 220 -14.02 1.87 7.78
CA LEU A 220 -14.71 3.00 7.15
C LEU A 220 -15.84 2.57 6.22
N LEU A 221 -15.71 1.43 5.54
CA LEU A 221 -16.81 0.87 4.72
C LEU A 221 -18.05 0.55 5.56
N GLN A 222 -17.87 0.10 6.80
CA GLN A 222 -18.93 -0.28 7.74
C GLN A 222 -19.46 0.90 8.55
N MET A 223 -18.62 1.86 8.93
CA MET A 223 -19.03 3.08 9.64
C MET A 223 -19.75 4.09 8.74
N TYR A 224 -19.38 4.16 7.45
CA TYR A 224 -19.93 5.13 6.49
C TYR A 224 -20.46 4.39 5.24
N PRO A 225 -21.54 3.60 5.37
CA PRO A 225 -22.06 2.76 4.28
C PRO A 225 -22.66 3.55 3.10
N THR A 226 -22.98 4.84 3.29
CA THR A 226 -23.46 5.78 2.26
C THR A 226 -22.35 6.60 1.59
N GLU A 227 -21.15 6.67 2.18
CA GLU A 227 -20.08 7.51 1.64
C GLU A 227 -19.43 6.90 0.39
N ARG A 228 -19.05 7.77 -0.54
CA ARG A 228 -18.32 7.37 -1.75
C ARG A 228 -16.89 6.96 -1.38
N VAL A 229 -16.35 5.95 -2.06
CA VAL A 229 -14.97 5.45 -1.88
C VAL A 229 -13.91 6.56 -1.91
N GLY A 230 -14.08 7.59 -2.74
CA GLY A 230 -13.18 8.75 -2.76
C GLY A 230 -13.16 9.55 -1.45
N SER A 231 -14.31 9.70 -0.77
CA SER A 231 -14.42 10.32 0.55
C SER A 231 -13.75 9.46 1.62
N LEU A 232 -13.98 8.13 1.60
CA LEU A 232 -13.32 7.18 2.51
C LEU A 232 -11.79 7.27 2.37
N ARG A 233 -11.27 7.30 1.13
CA ARG A 233 -9.84 7.46 0.84
C ARG A 233 -9.28 8.80 1.35
N GLU A 234 -10.06 9.89 1.29
CA GLU A 234 -9.66 11.20 1.86
C GLU A 234 -9.62 11.15 3.39
N ARG A 235 -10.59 10.51 4.07
CA ARG A 235 -10.55 10.27 5.52
C ARG A 235 -9.28 9.53 5.95
N VAL A 236 -8.94 8.40 5.30
CA VAL A 236 -7.69 7.65 5.59
C VAL A 236 -6.47 8.53 5.41
N PHE A 237 -6.39 9.27 4.28
CA PHE A 237 -5.25 10.15 4.02
C PHE A 237 -5.10 11.24 5.08
N ASN A 238 -6.21 11.84 5.51
CA ASN A 238 -6.22 12.88 6.53
C ASN A 238 -5.64 12.39 7.86
N VAL A 239 -6.04 11.19 8.35
CA VAL A 239 -5.54 10.66 9.63
C VAL A 239 -4.17 9.98 9.57
N THR A 240 -3.71 9.55 8.39
CA THR A 240 -2.42 8.86 8.19
C THR A 240 -1.30 9.70 7.57
N ASN A 241 -1.53 10.99 7.28
CA ASN A 241 -0.52 11.81 6.63
C ASN A 241 0.72 12.09 7.51
N LYS A 242 1.83 12.48 6.87
CA LYS A 242 3.13 12.72 7.51
C LYS A 242 3.16 13.81 8.61
N ARG A 243 2.15 14.68 8.69
CA ARG A 243 2.03 15.72 9.73
C ARG A 243 1.24 15.24 10.94
N VAL A 244 0.39 14.24 10.75
CA VAL A 244 -0.56 13.76 11.76
C VAL A 244 0.02 12.58 12.54
N LEU A 245 0.67 11.61 11.88
CA LEU A 245 1.30 10.47 12.58
C LEU A 245 2.26 10.86 13.73
N PRO A 246 3.10 11.92 13.62
CA PRO A 246 3.92 12.35 14.75
C PRO A 246 3.14 12.95 15.93
N LYS A 247 1.93 13.49 15.71
CA LYS A 247 1.05 13.92 16.81
C LYS A 247 0.60 12.71 17.63
N TRP A 248 0.35 11.56 16.99
CA TRP A 248 -0.14 10.35 17.65
C TRP A 248 0.92 9.69 18.55
N LEU A 249 2.16 9.51 18.08
CA LEU A 249 3.23 8.99 18.96
C LEU A 249 3.58 9.95 20.10
N TYR A 250 3.39 11.26 19.90
CA TYR A 250 3.57 12.23 20.97
C TYR A 250 2.45 12.14 22.02
N LYS A 251 1.19 11.97 21.60
CA LYS A 251 0.04 11.75 22.51
C LYS A 251 0.18 10.48 23.33
N ALA A 252 0.71 9.41 22.75
CA ALA A 252 0.98 8.14 23.42
C ALA A 252 2.31 8.13 24.21
N SER A 253 2.96 9.28 24.44
CA SER A 253 4.27 9.43 25.11
C SER A 253 5.48 8.70 24.48
N LEU A 254 5.29 7.84 23.48
CA LEU A 254 6.33 7.02 22.82
C LEU A 254 7.44 7.82 22.11
N ASN A 255 7.32 9.14 21.95
CA ASN A 255 8.28 9.96 21.19
C ASN A 255 9.69 9.97 21.82
N ALA A 256 9.80 9.91 23.15
CA ALA A 256 11.10 9.85 23.84
C ALA A 256 11.84 8.53 23.58
N ILE A 257 11.08 7.43 23.44
CA ILE A 257 11.60 6.10 23.14
C ILE A 257 12.05 6.00 21.66
N VAL A 258 11.35 6.69 20.74
CA VAL A 258 11.76 6.80 19.33
C VAL A 258 13.05 7.61 19.17
N PHE A 259 13.18 8.74 19.89
CA PHE A 259 14.41 9.54 19.85
C PHE A 259 14.92 9.81 21.27
N PRO A 260 15.86 8.99 21.76
CA PRO A 260 16.63 9.32 22.95
C PRO A 260 17.22 10.73 22.83
N ALA A 261 17.28 11.47 23.94
CA ALA A 261 17.64 12.89 23.94
C ALA A 261 18.95 13.19 23.18
N GLU A 262 19.96 12.32 23.34
CA GLU A 262 21.27 12.40 22.67
C GLU A 262 21.21 12.35 21.12
N GLU A 263 20.17 11.74 20.56
CA GLU A 263 20.03 11.52 19.10
C GLU A 263 19.15 12.58 18.43
N THR A 264 18.23 13.20 19.20
CA THR A 264 17.22 14.14 18.69
C THR A 264 17.83 15.36 17.98
N GLU A 265 18.94 15.87 18.51
CA GLU A 265 19.66 17.03 17.95
C GLU A 265 20.40 16.71 16.65
N GLN A 266 20.79 15.45 16.44
CA GLN A 266 21.64 15.02 15.32
C GLN A 266 20.85 14.73 14.05
N ILE A 267 19.53 14.46 14.15
CA ILE A 267 18.69 14.00 13.04
C ILE A 267 17.83 15.16 12.51
N PRO A 268 17.87 15.50 11.20
CA PRO A 268 17.03 16.55 10.60
C PRO A 268 15.52 16.32 10.81
N LYS A 269 14.74 17.41 10.94
CA LYS A 269 13.28 17.36 11.24
C LYS A 269 12.47 16.52 10.24
N ASP A 270 12.83 16.51 8.97
CA ASP A 270 12.15 15.71 7.93
C ASP A 270 12.51 14.22 8.03
N ASP A 271 13.76 13.90 8.38
CA ASP A 271 14.21 12.54 8.65
C ASP A 271 13.55 11.98 9.92
N ARG A 272 13.35 12.81 10.95
CA ARG A 272 12.56 12.44 12.14
C ARG A 272 11.12 12.07 11.78
N GLN A 273 10.45 12.83 10.89
CA GLN A 273 9.09 12.45 10.41
C GLN A 273 9.08 11.10 9.67
N VAL A 274 10.13 10.79 8.89
CA VAL A 274 10.27 9.50 8.21
C VAL A 274 10.46 8.36 9.21
N ALA A 275 11.29 8.56 10.25
CA ALA A 275 11.51 7.59 11.31
C ALA A 275 10.22 7.28 12.08
N VAL A 276 9.54 8.32 12.58
CA VAL A 276 8.27 8.20 13.33
C VAL A 276 7.20 7.45 12.53
N ARG A 277 7.06 7.74 11.23
CA ARG A 277 6.15 6.99 10.37
C ARG A 277 6.54 5.51 10.24
N SER A 278 7.83 5.21 10.17
CA SER A 278 8.35 3.85 10.09
C SER A 278 8.08 3.07 11.38
N VAL A 279 8.30 3.69 12.55
CA VAL A 279 7.96 3.11 13.86
C VAL A 279 6.45 2.88 13.99
N PHE A 280 5.61 3.85 13.62
CA PHE A 280 4.15 3.69 13.65
C PHE A 280 3.71 2.45 12.86
N TRP A 281 4.19 2.30 11.62
CA TRP A 281 3.88 1.12 10.83
C TRP A 281 4.45 -0.17 11.45
N ALA A 282 5.67 -0.14 11.97
CA ALA A 282 6.27 -1.32 12.59
C ALA A 282 5.50 -1.78 13.86
N LEU A 283 4.98 -0.84 14.66
CA LEU A 283 4.08 -1.13 15.78
C LEU A 283 2.79 -1.79 15.30
N ILE A 284 2.13 -1.24 14.28
CA ILE A 284 0.90 -1.84 13.72
C ILE A 284 1.17 -3.27 13.22
N ALA A 285 2.32 -3.52 12.58
CA ALA A 285 2.71 -4.86 12.16
C ALA A 285 3.01 -5.81 13.33
N ALA A 286 3.73 -5.35 14.35
CA ALA A 286 4.06 -6.16 15.52
C ALA A 286 2.79 -6.72 16.19
N ASN A 287 1.83 -5.83 16.47
CA ASN A 287 0.58 -6.18 17.15
C ASN A 287 -0.37 -6.99 16.24
N TYR A 288 -0.39 -6.70 14.94
CA TYR A 288 -1.10 -7.51 13.95
C TYR A 288 -0.59 -8.96 13.87
N LEU A 289 0.72 -9.17 13.97
CA LEU A 289 1.34 -10.51 13.88
C LEU A 289 1.12 -11.34 15.16
N THR A 290 1.03 -10.69 16.32
CA THR A 290 0.97 -11.34 17.64
C THR A 290 -0.46 -11.49 18.17
N LEU A 291 -1.30 -10.47 17.99
CA LEU A 291 -2.63 -10.33 18.60
C LEU A 291 -3.76 -10.10 17.56
N GLY A 292 -3.41 -9.79 16.31
CA GLY A 292 -4.35 -9.72 15.18
C GLY A 292 -5.00 -8.36 14.95
N MET A 293 -6.03 -8.33 14.09
CA MET A 293 -6.72 -7.10 13.68
C MET A 293 -7.54 -6.40 14.80
N PRO A 294 -8.20 -7.11 15.74
CA PRO A 294 -8.92 -6.44 16.84
C PRO A 294 -7.99 -5.53 17.67
N GLU A 295 -6.76 -6.00 17.92
CA GLU A 295 -5.74 -5.24 18.64
C GLU A 295 -5.23 -4.03 17.85
N VAL A 296 -5.11 -4.15 16.52
CA VAL A 296 -4.81 -3.00 15.64
C VAL A 296 -5.88 -1.92 15.80
N TYR A 297 -7.16 -2.27 15.88
CA TYR A 297 -8.22 -1.29 16.15
C TYR A 297 -8.08 -0.66 17.54
N ARG A 298 -7.90 -1.47 18.59
CA ARG A 298 -7.72 -0.99 19.97
C ARG A 298 -6.60 0.05 20.07
N ILE A 299 -5.43 -0.23 19.51
CA ILE A 299 -4.29 0.70 19.51
C ILE A 299 -4.56 1.97 18.69
N LEU A 300 -5.22 1.86 17.53
CA LEU A 300 -5.55 3.03 16.72
C LEU A 300 -6.51 3.99 17.43
N PHE A 301 -7.46 3.47 18.21
CA PHE A 301 -8.54 4.29 18.76
C PHE A 301 -8.45 4.59 20.26
N GLU A 302 -8.00 3.65 21.10
CA GLU A 302 -7.82 3.88 22.53
C GLU A 302 -6.46 4.52 22.82
N VAL A 303 -5.37 3.91 22.35
CA VAL A 303 -4.01 4.37 22.65
C VAL A 303 -3.67 5.65 21.88
N PHE A 304 -3.87 5.65 20.56
CA PHE A 304 -3.58 6.84 19.75
C PHE A 304 -4.70 7.88 19.75
N GLY A 305 -5.94 7.53 20.15
CA GLY A 305 -7.04 8.49 20.22
C GLY A 305 -7.42 9.08 18.86
N ILE A 306 -7.43 8.26 17.80
CA ILE A 306 -7.78 8.70 16.44
C ILE A 306 -9.28 8.99 16.34
N ASP A 307 -9.64 10.25 16.26
CA ASP A 307 -11.02 10.68 16.00
C ASP A 307 -11.26 10.79 14.47
N LEU A 308 -12.23 10.03 13.96
CA LEU A 308 -12.65 10.02 12.55
C LEU A 308 -13.73 11.06 12.23
N GLU A 309 -14.36 11.66 13.26
CA GLU A 309 -15.33 12.75 13.14
C GLU A 309 -14.67 14.14 13.29
N ALA A 310 -13.43 14.20 13.79
CA ALA A 310 -12.67 15.43 13.94
C ALA A 310 -12.63 16.24 12.62
N PRO A 311 -12.73 17.59 12.68
CA PRO A 311 -12.70 18.43 11.47
C PRO A 311 -11.45 18.24 10.59
N GLU A 312 -10.30 17.85 11.17
CA GLU A 312 -9.09 17.50 10.41
C GLU A 312 -9.24 16.20 9.60
N ALA A 313 -10.10 15.27 10.02
CA ALA A 313 -10.32 13.96 9.41
C ALA A 313 -11.40 13.98 8.31
N LEU A 314 -12.37 14.90 8.38
CA LEU A 314 -13.51 14.95 7.46
C LEU A 314 -13.07 15.06 5.98
N PRO A 315 -13.76 14.37 5.05
CA PRO A 315 -13.54 14.51 3.62
C PRO A 315 -14.12 15.85 3.15
N LYS A 316 -13.69 16.33 1.98
CA LYS A 316 -14.29 17.53 1.41
C LYS A 316 -15.75 17.27 1.03
N PRO A 317 -16.67 18.22 1.29
CA PRO A 317 -18.04 18.08 0.84
C PRO A 317 -18.06 18.01 -0.69
N ARG A 318 -18.61 16.91 -1.22
CA ARG A 318 -18.78 16.68 -2.65
C ARG A 318 -20.25 16.96 -2.99
N THR A 319 -20.49 17.71 -4.06
CA THR A 319 -21.84 17.98 -4.59
C THR A 319 -22.37 16.72 -5.28
N SER A 320 -22.80 15.76 -4.47
CA SER A 320 -23.50 14.56 -4.91
C SER A 320 -24.87 14.50 -4.25
N LEU A 321 -25.86 14.05 -5.02
CA LEU A 321 -27.13 13.60 -4.47
C LEU A 321 -26.86 12.62 -3.30
N PRO A 322 -27.60 12.72 -2.18
CA PRO A 322 -27.53 11.72 -1.13
C PRO A 322 -27.86 10.34 -1.70
N ASP A 323 -27.24 9.30 -1.15
CA ASP A 323 -27.59 7.92 -1.46
C ASP A 323 -28.93 7.64 -0.75
N GLU A 324 -30.04 7.89 -1.44
CA GLU A 324 -31.41 7.62 -0.93
C GLU A 324 -31.73 6.12 -0.87
N ASP A 325 -30.84 5.28 -1.39
CA ASP A 325 -31.02 3.83 -1.35
C ASP A 325 -31.00 3.29 0.07
N TYR A 326 -32.08 2.57 0.37
CA TYR A 326 -32.26 1.76 1.56
C TYR A 326 -30.95 1.05 1.93
N LEU A 327 -30.43 1.40 3.11
CA LEU A 327 -29.39 0.61 3.75
C LEU A 327 -30.00 -0.75 4.13
N SER A 328 -29.17 -1.77 4.34
CA SER A 328 -29.66 -2.92 5.11
C SER A 328 -29.96 -2.42 6.52
N PRO A 329 -31.01 -2.89 7.22
CA PRO A 329 -31.33 -2.44 8.58
C PRO A 329 -30.11 -2.49 9.53
N ASP A 330 -29.26 -3.51 9.37
CA ASP A 330 -27.99 -3.67 10.09
C ASP A 330 -27.06 -2.45 9.99
N LEU A 331 -27.14 -1.69 8.91
CA LEU A 331 -26.25 -0.58 8.53
C LEU A 331 -26.90 0.81 8.76
N GLU A 332 -28.18 0.89 9.10
CA GLU A 332 -28.87 2.16 9.40
C GLU A 332 -28.29 2.82 10.66
N ARG A 333 -27.95 2.01 11.68
CA ARG A 333 -27.22 2.49 12.85
C ARG A 333 -25.72 2.59 12.56
N LYS A 334 -25.18 3.81 12.66
CA LYS A 334 -23.73 4.06 12.70
C LYS A 334 -23.13 3.37 13.93
N LEU A 335 -22.18 2.47 13.69
CA LEU A 335 -21.44 1.79 14.76
C LEU A 335 -20.24 2.59 15.23
N THR A 336 -19.82 2.33 16.47
CA THR A 336 -18.48 2.65 16.96
C THR A 336 -17.45 1.65 16.40
N TRP A 337 -16.18 2.00 16.51
CA TRP A 337 -15.09 1.09 16.16
C TRP A 337 -15.03 -0.13 17.10
N GLN A 338 -15.46 0.02 18.36
CA GLN A 338 -15.50 -1.06 19.37
C GLN A 338 -16.48 -2.14 18.97
N GLU A 339 -17.68 -1.75 18.53
CA GLU A 339 -18.71 -2.67 18.05
C GLU A 339 -18.27 -3.42 16.79
N ILE A 340 -17.43 -2.80 15.93
CA ILE A 340 -16.86 -3.45 14.74
C ILE A 340 -15.71 -4.39 15.12
N ALA A 341 -14.85 -4.00 16.06
CA ALA A 341 -13.72 -4.82 16.52
C ALA A 341 -14.17 -6.04 17.34
N ALA A 342 -15.25 -5.91 18.12
CA ALA A 342 -15.88 -6.99 18.87
C ALA A 342 -16.88 -7.83 18.06
N TYR A 343 -17.15 -7.46 16.79
CA TYR A 343 -18.11 -8.18 15.96
C TYR A 343 -17.61 -9.58 15.62
N GLN A 344 -18.28 -10.59 16.18
CA GLN A 344 -18.15 -11.97 15.77
C GLN A 344 -19.32 -12.32 14.85
N ALA A 345 -19.02 -12.93 13.70
CA ALA A 345 -20.06 -13.45 12.81
C ALA A 345 -20.75 -14.66 13.51
N PRO A 346 -22.10 -14.79 13.43
CA PRO A 346 -22.78 -15.99 13.89
C PRO A 346 -22.25 -17.26 13.23
N GLU A 347 -22.38 -18.43 13.90
CA GLU A 347 -21.91 -19.71 13.36
C GLU A 347 -22.60 -20.05 12.02
N ASP A 348 -23.89 -19.73 11.88
CA ASP A 348 -24.68 -19.89 10.64
C ASP A 348 -24.48 -18.74 9.63
N SER A 349 -23.42 -17.93 9.75
CA SER A 349 -23.15 -16.83 8.82
C SER A 349 -22.85 -17.34 7.41
N LEU A 350 -23.59 -16.83 6.42
CA LEU A 350 -23.37 -17.09 5.00
C LEU A 350 -21.95 -16.73 4.52
N PHE A 351 -21.25 -15.81 5.21
CA PHE A 351 -19.99 -15.22 4.75
C PHE A 351 -18.96 -15.12 5.87
N SER A 352 -17.68 -15.08 5.50
CA SER A 352 -16.57 -14.77 6.43
C SER A 352 -16.70 -13.38 7.08
N SER A 353 -17.22 -12.39 6.34
CA SER A 353 -17.34 -11.00 6.82
C SER A 353 -18.70 -10.41 6.43
N PRO A 354 -19.82 -10.86 7.03
CA PRO A 354 -21.18 -10.61 6.53
C PRO A 354 -21.57 -9.13 6.56
N ARG A 355 -21.22 -8.39 7.63
CA ARG A 355 -21.49 -6.95 7.72
C ARG A 355 -20.72 -6.16 6.67
N LEU A 356 -19.44 -6.48 6.46
CA LEU A 356 -18.61 -5.84 5.43
C LEU A 356 -19.06 -6.24 4.01
N PHE A 357 -19.60 -7.45 3.82
CA PHE A 357 -20.30 -7.85 2.59
C PHE A 357 -21.48 -6.93 2.31
N ARG A 358 -22.42 -6.74 3.25
CA ARG A 358 -23.57 -5.84 3.08
C ARG A 358 -23.17 -4.37 2.91
N ALA A 359 -22.05 -3.95 3.48
CA ALA A 359 -21.48 -2.63 3.24
C ALA A 359 -20.97 -2.47 1.78
N CYS A 360 -20.50 -3.55 1.14
CA CYS A 360 -19.97 -3.51 -0.23
C CYS A 360 -21.02 -3.85 -1.30
N VAL A 361 -21.93 -4.76 -1.00
CA VAL A 361 -22.97 -5.29 -1.90
C VAL A 361 -24.33 -4.75 -1.44
N PRO A 362 -24.92 -3.79 -2.16
CA PRO A 362 -26.15 -3.14 -1.72
C PRO A 362 -27.36 -4.09 -1.76
N PRO A 363 -28.35 -3.93 -0.85
CA PRO A 363 -29.66 -4.54 -1.02
C PRO A 363 -30.29 -4.07 -2.35
N GLY A 364 -31.23 -4.84 -2.87
CA GLY A 364 -31.83 -4.58 -4.19
C GLY A 364 -31.07 -5.19 -5.37
N MET A 365 -29.85 -5.73 -5.19
CA MET A 365 -29.17 -6.50 -6.25
C MET A 365 -30.00 -7.68 -6.79
N HIS A 366 -30.91 -8.23 -5.98
CA HIS A 366 -31.87 -9.26 -6.41
C HIS A 366 -32.79 -8.80 -7.56
N ARG A 367 -33.00 -7.48 -7.75
CA ARG A 367 -33.80 -6.93 -8.86
C ARG A 367 -33.17 -7.20 -10.24
N PHE A 368 -31.88 -7.52 -10.26
CA PHE A 368 -31.18 -7.89 -11.49
C PHE A 368 -31.10 -9.40 -11.74
N ARG A 369 -31.80 -10.24 -10.94
CA ARG A 369 -31.91 -11.67 -11.25
C ARG A 369 -32.73 -11.91 -12.53
N GLY A 370 -32.44 -13.01 -13.21
CA GLY A 370 -33.01 -13.36 -14.50
C GLY A 370 -32.54 -12.47 -15.65
N ASN A 371 -31.56 -11.59 -15.43
CA ASN A 371 -31.04 -10.73 -16.50
C ASN A 371 -30.08 -11.49 -17.44
N GLU A 372 -29.83 -10.92 -18.61
CA GLU A 372 -28.96 -11.50 -19.63
C GLU A 372 -27.53 -11.78 -19.11
N TRP A 373 -27.03 -10.97 -18.18
CA TRP A 373 -25.70 -11.16 -17.60
C TRP A 373 -25.63 -12.40 -16.70
N GLU A 374 -26.61 -12.59 -15.81
CA GLU A 374 -26.73 -13.78 -14.97
C GLU A 374 -26.86 -15.04 -15.82
N ILE A 375 -27.69 -15.02 -16.86
CA ILE A 375 -27.93 -16.19 -17.72
C ILE A 375 -26.70 -16.52 -18.58
N LEU A 376 -26.06 -15.53 -19.22
CA LEU A 376 -25.03 -15.78 -20.25
C LEU A 376 -23.58 -15.65 -19.76
N SER A 377 -23.34 -14.88 -18.69
CA SER A 377 -22.00 -14.55 -18.19
C SER A 377 -21.67 -15.23 -16.86
N LEU A 378 -22.60 -15.28 -15.90
CA LEU A 378 -22.31 -15.82 -14.57
C LEU A 378 -21.76 -17.26 -14.60
N PRO A 379 -22.32 -18.23 -15.36
CA PRO A 379 -21.79 -19.60 -15.39
C PRO A 379 -20.32 -19.66 -15.85
N LYS A 380 -19.97 -18.89 -16.89
CA LYS A 380 -18.60 -18.81 -17.44
C LYS A 380 -17.63 -18.13 -16.47
N VAL A 381 -18.11 -17.11 -15.75
CA VAL A 381 -17.35 -16.43 -14.70
C VAL A 381 -17.10 -17.36 -13.53
N MET A 382 -18.11 -18.10 -13.06
CA MET A 382 -17.99 -19.05 -11.95
C MET A 382 -17.06 -20.21 -12.30
N GLU A 383 -17.19 -20.80 -13.50
CA GLU A 383 -16.27 -21.82 -14.02
C GLU A 383 -14.81 -21.31 -14.03
N ALA A 384 -14.56 -20.15 -14.64
CA ALA A 384 -13.21 -19.59 -14.80
C ALA A 384 -12.53 -19.18 -13.48
N LEU A 385 -13.32 -18.95 -12.42
CA LEU A 385 -12.88 -18.59 -11.07
C LEU A 385 -12.89 -19.78 -10.09
N GLU A 386 -13.38 -20.96 -10.50
CA GLU A 386 -13.61 -22.16 -9.68
C GLU A 386 -14.53 -21.89 -8.47
N TYR A 387 -15.72 -21.36 -8.78
CA TYR A 387 -16.82 -21.14 -7.84
C TYR A 387 -18.06 -21.97 -8.20
N PRO A 388 -18.92 -22.31 -7.21
CA PRO A 388 -18.75 -22.05 -5.78
C PRO A 388 -17.62 -22.89 -5.18
N ARG A 389 -17.14 -22.51 -3.99
CA ARG A 389 -16.15 -23.33 -3.28
C ARG A 389 -16.86 -24.54 -2.64
N PRO A 390 -16.26 -25.74 -2.63
CA PRO A 390 -16.79 -26.86 -1.87
C PRO A 390 -16.56 -26.62 -0.38
N VAL A 391 -17.52 -25.94 0.26
CA VAL A 391 -17.60 -25.76 1.71
C VAL A 391 -18.79 -26.59 2.18
N GLN A 392 -18.56 -27.44 3.18
CA GLN A 392 -19.62 -28.20 3.83
C GLN A 392 -20.18 -27.34 4.96
N ASP A 393 -21.32 -26.70 4.71
CA ASP A 393 -22.09 -26.03 5.76
C ASP A 393 -22.96 -27.06 6.49
N SER A 394 -23.34 -26.76 7.74
CA SER A 394 -24.20 -27.61 8.57
C SER A 394 -25.58 -27.88 7.94
N GLN A 395 -26.05 -26.99 7.04
CA GLN A 395 -27.33 -27.09 6.35
C GLN A 395 -27.16 -26.74 4.86
N PRO A 396 -27.83 -27.45 3.94
CA PRO A 396 -27.73 -27.19 2.50
C PRO A 396 -28.30 -25.83 2.07
N GLU A 397 -29.28 -25.32 2.83
CA GLU A 397 -29.93 -24.01 2.60
C GLU A 397 -28.93 -22.85 2.75
N ILE A 398 -27.99 -22.94 3.70
CA ILE A 398 -26.89 -22.00 3.91
C ILE A 398 -25.96 -22.00 2.68
N THR A 399 -25.63 -23.19 2.17
CA THR A 399 -24.83 -23.35 0.95
C THR A 399 -25.50 -22.70 -0.26
N GLU A 400 -26.81 -22.94 -0.45
CA GLU A 400 -27.58 -22.36 -1.55
C GLU A 400 -27.65 -20.84 -1.45
N ALA A 401 -28.02 -20.30 -0.29
CA ALA A 401 -28.11 -18.86 -0.05
C ALA A 401 -26.77 -18.14 -0.27
N ARG A 402 -25.65 -18.72 0.21
CA ARG A 402 -24.30 -18.19 -0.06
C ARG A 402 -23.97 -18.19 -1.55
N ASN A 403 -24.30 -19.26 -2.27
CA ASN A 403 -23.99 -19.39 -3.70
C ASN A 403 -24.78 -18.37 -4.55
N ILE A 404 -26.04 -18.13 -4.18
CA ILE A 404 -26.90 -17.10 -4.78
C ILE A 404 -26.32 -15.70 -4.58
N GLU A 405 -25.94 -15.34 -3.35
CA GLU A 405 -25.37 -14.03 -3.02
C GLU A 405 -23.96 -13.85 -3.61
N LEU A 406 -23.17 -14.92 -3.73
CA LEU A 406 -21.92 -14.94 -4.48
C LEU A 406 -22.16 -14.61 -5.96
N GLY A 407 -23.24 -15.11 -6.56
CA GLY A 407 -23.65 -14.77 -7.93
C GLY A 407 -23.96 -13.27 -8.09
N LEU A 408 -24.76 -12.71 -7.18
CA LEU A 408 -25.06 -11.27 -7.14
C LEU A 408 -23.81 -10.42 -6.95
N GLY A 409 -22.92 -10.83 -6.04
CA GLY A 409 -21.63 -10.18 -5.80
C GLY A 409 -20.71 -10.23 -7.02
N LEU A 410 -20.66 -11.37 -7.73
CA LEU A 410 -19.89 -11.53 -8.96
C LEU A 410 -20.43 -10.60 -10.05
N GLN A 411 -21.75 -10.51 -10.22
CA GLN A 411 -22.35 -9.54 -11.14
C GLN A 411 -21.95 -8.10 -10.82
N LEU A 412 -21.95 -7.72 -9.54
CA LEU A 412 -21.50 -6.41 -9.10
C LEU A 412 -20.01 -6.17 -9.41
N CYS A 413 -19.14 -7.17 -9.24
CA CYS A 413 -17.72 -7.07 -9.62
C CYS A 413 -17.49 -6.71 -11.09
N PHE A 414 -18.37 -7.15 -11.99
CA PHE A 414 -18.28 -6.86 -13.43
C PHE A 414 -19.06 -5.62 -13.86
N LEU A 415 -19.77 -4.95 -12.95
CA LEU A 415 -20.62 -3.80 -13.23
C LEU A 415 -19.81 -2.50 -13.21
N HIS A 416 -19.54 -1.94 -14.40
CA HIS A 416 -18.65 -0.78 -14.52
C HIS A 416 -19.31 0.49 -13.95
N PRO A 417 -18.56 1.36 -13.23
CA PRO A 417 -18.99 2.68 -12.75
C PRO A 417 -19.56 3.66 -13.79
N CYS A 418 -19.66 3.30 -15.06
CA CYS A 418 -20.35 4.11 -16.06
C CYS A 418 -21.77 3.62 -16.38
N LYS A 419 -22.16 2.39 -15.98
CA LYS A 419 -23.46 1.81 -16.33
C LYS A 419 -24.62 2.33 -15.46
N PHE A 420 -24.49 2.27 -14.13
CA PHE A 420 -25.56 2.66 -13.21
C PHE A 420 -25.16 3.64 -12.10
N LYS A 421 -23.89 4.08 -12.04
CA LYS A 421 -23.41 4.95 -10.94
C LYS A 421 -24.05 6.36 -10.94
N GLY A 422 -24.67 6.76 -12.06
CA GLY A 422 -25.49 7.96 -12.13
C GLY A 422 -26.84 7.79 -11.43
N ASP A 423 -27.41 6.58 -11.48
CA ASP A 423 -28.75 6.25 -10.99
C ASP A 423 -28.70 5.74 -9.54
N HIS A 424 -27.76 4.84 -9.22
CA HIS A 424 -27.46 4.40 -7.85
C HIS A 424 -25.93 4.33 -7.64
N PRO A 425 -25.35 5.15 -6.73
CA PRO A 425 -23.89 5.22 -6.55
C PRO A 425 -23.23 3.92 -6.06
N ARG A 426 -23.98 2.94 -5.52
CA ARG A 426 -23.45 1.63 -5.08
C ARG A 426 -23.63 0.50 -6.10
N PHE A 427 -24.39 0.68 -7.18
CA PHE A 427 -24.50 -0.32 -8.27
C PHE A 427 -23.30 -0.28 -9.23
N CYS A 428 -22.11 -0.45 -8.66
CA CYS A 428 -20.85 -0.67 -9.40
C CYS A 428 -19.79 -1.32 -8.50
N TYR A 429 -18.72 -1.83 -9.10
CA TYR A 429 -17.66 -2.54 -8.37
C TYR A 429 -16.83 -1.68 -7.39
N ASP A 430 -17.00 -0.35 -7.33
CA ASP A 430 -16.08 0.58 -6.62
C ASP A 430 -15.73 0.17 -5.18
N ARG A 431 -16.73 -0.24 -4.38
CA ARG A 431 -16.52 -0.64 -2.97
C ARG A 431 -15.74 -1.96 -2.87
N LEU A 432 -16.05 -2.92 -3.73
CA LEU A 432 -15.33 -4.20 -3.84
C LEU A 432 -13.90 -4.01 -4.38
N GLU A 433 -13.69 -3.12 -5.37
CA GLU A 433 -12.35 -2.72 -5.83
C GLU A 433 -11.53 -2.16 -4.67
N TYR A 434 -12.12 -1.27 -3.87
CA TYR A 434 -11.41 -0.60 -2.78
C TYR A 434 -10.89 -1.58 -1.73
N ILE A 435 -11.75 -2.43 -1.16
CA ILE A 435 -11.31 -3.43 -0.18
C ILE A 435 -10.42 -4.50 -0.83
N GLY A 436 -10.76 -4.92 -2.06
CA GLY A 436 -10.04 -5.92 -2.83
C GLY A 436 -8.62 -5.53 -3.19
N GLN A 437 -8.36 -4.25 -3.43
CA GLN A 437 -7.01 -3.72 -3.58
C GLN A 437 -6.21 -3.88 -2.28
N LYS A 438 -6.79 -3.55 -1.12
CA LYS A 438 -6.08 -3.57 0.17
C LYS A 438 -5.75 -4.98 0.65
N ILE A 439 -6.69 -5.92 0.51
CA ILE A 439 -6.41 -7.32 0.86
C ILE A 439 -5.37 -7.96 -0.08
N GLN A 440 -5.37 -7.59 -1.37
CA GLN A 440 -4.31 -7.96 -2.32
C GLN A 440 -2.95 -7.37 -1.92
N ASP A 441 -2.90 -6.09 -1.54
CA ASP A 441 -1.68 -5.41 -1.09
C ASP A 441 -1.08 -6.13 0.14
N VAL A 442 -1.90 -6.45 1.15
CA VAL A 442 -1.48 -7.19 2.36
C VAL A 442 -1.00 -8.60 2.02
N ILE A 443 -1.79 -9.39 1.27
CA ILE A 443 -1.43 -10.78 0.96
C ILE A 443 -0.13 -10.87 0.14
N LEU A 444 0.10 -9.93 -0.79
CA LEU A 444 1.38 -9.91 -1.50
C LEU A 444 2.54 -9.54 -0.56
N ALA A 445 2.34 -8.60 0.38
CA ALA A 445 3.37 -8.25 1.36
C ALA A 445 3.74 -9.46 2.23
N GLU A 446 2.75 -10.21 2.73
CA GLU A 446 2.95 -11.46 3.48
C GLU A 446 3.72 -12.52 2.67
N GLN A 447 3.30 -12.77 1.43
CA GLN A 447 3.97 -13.72 0.54
C GLN A 447 5.42 -13.32 0.26
N LEU A 448 5.69 -12.04 0.02
CA LEU A 448 7.04 -11.54 -0.23
C LEU A 448 7.94 -11.63 1.00
N LEU A 449 7.42 -11.40 2.20
CA LEU A 449 8.15 -11.54 3.46
C LEU A 449 8.56 -13.00 3.70
N MET A 450 7.61 -13.93 3.60
CA MET A 450 7.87 -15.37 3.76
C MET A 450 8.83 -15.93 2.70
N LYS A 451 8.71 -15.46 1.45
CA LYS A 451 9.53 -15.94 0.31
C LYS A 451 10.95 -15.36 0.30
N HIS A 452 11.17 -14.22 0.94
CA HIS A 452 12.44 -13.51 0.94
C HIS A 452 12.84 -13.10 2.35
N LEU A 453 13.27 -14.07 3.15
CA LEU A 453 13.66 -13.93 4.55
C LEU A 453 14.71 -12.82 4.78
N ASP A 454 15.76 -12.75 3.95
CA ASP A 454 16.81 -11.71 4.03
C ASP A 454 16.46 -10.40 3.31
N GLY A 455 15.27 -10.30 2.70
CA GLY A 455 14.87 -9.16 1.87
C GLY A 455 14.71 -7.88 2.69
N PRO A 456 15.45 -6.79 2.41
CA PRO A 456 15.23 -5.50 3.07
C PRO A 456 13.98 -4.81 2.52
N ALA A 457 13.29 -4.01 3.35
CA ALA A 457 12.01 -3.40 3.00
C ALA A 457 11.99 -2.62 1.68
N ILE A 458 13.03 -1.84 1.37
CA ILE A 458 13.10 -1.04 0.14
C ILE A 458 13.07 -1.95 -1.11
N TRP A 459 13.66 -3.15 -1.02
CA TRP A 459 13.63 -4.14 -2.09
C TRP A 459 12.26 -4.84 -2.16
N LEU A 460 11.67 -5.19 -1.02
CA LEU A 460 10.31 -5.75 -0.94
C LEU A 460 9.26 -4.77 -1.51
N GLU A 461 9.30 -3.50 -1.11
CA GLU A 461 8.42 -2.42 -1.58
C GLU A 461 8.60 -2.12 -3.08
N ARG A 462 9.82 -2.31 -3.62
CA ARG A 462 10.04 -2.25 -5.07
C ARG A 462 9.42 -3.47 -5.77
N LYS A 463 9.60 -4.68 -5.23
CA LYS A 463 9.07 -5.92 -5.82
C LYS A 463 7.54 -5.96 -5.80
N HIS A 464 6.94 -5.61 -4.66
CA HIS A 464 5.49 -5.44 -4.46
C HIS A 464 4.90 -4.49 -5.51
N ARG A 465 5.44 -3.27 -5.62
CA ARG A 465 4.97 -2.28 -6.62
C ARG A 465 5.17 -2.69 -8.07
N LEU A 466 6.21 -3.46 -8.38
CA LEU A 466 6.43 -3.99 -9.74
C LEU A 466 5.42 -5.09 -10.08
N GLN A 467 5.10 -5.97 -9.13
CA GLN A 467 4.10 -7.03 -9.28
C GLN A 467 2.68 -6.47 -9.40
N LEU A 468 2.34 -5.41 -8.65
CA LEU A 468 1.01 -4.79 -8.65
C LEU A 468 0.83 -3.62 -9.63
N MET A 469 1.66 -3.53 -10.68
CA MET A 469 1.42 -2.53 -11.73
C MET A 469 0.12 -2.84 -12.49
N ASN A 470 -0.78 -1.85 -12.66
CA ASN A 470 -2.05 -1.94 -13.42
C ASN A 470 -1.93 -2.41 -14.90
N ARG A 471 -0.70 -2.62 -15.41
CA ARG A 471 -0.44 -3.27 -16.70
C ARG A 471 -0.44 -4.80 -16.58
N LEU A 472 0.05 -5.31 -15.46
CA LEU A 472 0.17 -6.71 -15.08
C LEU A 472 -1.12 -7.18 -14.38
N CYS A 473 -1.63 -6.41 -13.41
CA CYS A 473 -2.99 -6.60 -12.92
C CYS A 473 -3.99 -6.47 -14.09
N GLY A 474 -5.03 -7.31 -14.08
CA GLY A 474 -5.97 -7.46 -15.20
C GLY A 474 -5.39 -8.17 -16.44
N ARG A 475 -4.09 -8.50 -16.51
CA ARG A 475 -3.52 -9.29 -17.62
C ARG A 475 -4.14 -10.67 -17.68
N THR A 476 -4.12 -11.39 -16.55
CA THR A 476 -4.69 -12.74 -16.49
C THR A 476 -6.21 -12.73 -16.66
N LEU A 477 -6.91 -11.68 -16.23
CA LEU A 477 -8.34 -11.49 -16.50
C LEU A 477 -8.62 -11.39 -18.02
N ARG A 478 -7.74 -10.71 -18.79
CA ARG A 478 -7.80 -10.69 -20.26
C ARG A 478 -7.45 -12.04 -20.88
N GLU A 479 -6.43 -12.75 -20.36
CA GLU A 479 -6.02 -14.07 -20.85
C GLU A 479 -7.10 -15.15 -20.62
N LYS A 480 -7.81 -15.10 -19.48
CA LYS A 480 -9.01 -15.89 -19.18
C LYS A 480 -10.27 -15.42 -19.93
N LYS A 481 -10.17 -14.47 -20.86
CA LYS A 481 -11.28 -13.88 -21.65
C LYS A 481 -12.41 -13.24 -20.82
N LEU A 482 -12.24 -13.07 -19.50
CA LEU A 482 -13.27 -12.49 -18.61
C LEU A 482 -13.60 -11.02 -18.92
N THR A 483 -12.75 -10.34 -19.69
CA THR A 483 -12.95 -8.93 -20.08
C THR A 483 -14.23 -8.68 -20.89
N TRP A 484 -14.75 -9.70 -21.58
CA TRP A 484 -16.00 -9.59 -22.35
C TRP A 484 -17.24 -9.56 -21.47
N HIS A 485 -17.15 -9.96 -20.20
CA HIS A 485 -18.25 -9.94 -19.24
C HIS A 485 -18.35 -8.61 -18.48
N ILE A 486 -17.47 -7.63 -18.74
CA ILE A 486 -17.56 -6.32 -18.08
C ILE A 486 -18.74 -5.53 -18.65
N ALA A 487 -19.72 -5.24 -17.81
CA ALA A 487 -20.92 -4.51 -18.20
C ALA A 487 -20.66 -3.00 -18.18
N TYR A 488 -20.49 -2.42 -19.37
CA TYR A 488 -20.42 -0.96 -19.56
C TYR A 488 -21.81 -0.37 -19.85
N ASP A 489 -21.89 0.95 -19.81
CA ASP A 489 -22.91 1.74 -20.51
C ASP A 489 -22.70 1.64 -22.03
N GLU A 490 -23.79 1.65 -22.81
CA GLU A 490 -23.74 1.41 -24.25
C GLU A 490 -23.05 2.54 -25.03
N GLU A 491 -23.25 3.80 -24.64
CA GLU A 491 -22.56 4.95 -25.29
C GLU A 491 -21.03 4.86 -25.11
N ARG A 492 -20.58 4.29 -23.99
CA ARG A 492 -19.16 4.24 -23.60
C ARG A 492 -18.47 2.92 -23.89
N LYS A 493 -19.22 1.85 -24.17
CA LYS A 493 -18.68 0.50 -24.44
C LYS A 493 -17.59 0.51 -25.52
N GLU A 494 -17.88 1.15 -26.65
CA GLU A 494 -16.94 1.24 -27.78
C GLU A 494 -15.63 1.98 -27.41
N LEU A 495 -15.69 2.95 -26.48
CA LEU A 495 -14.52 3.67 -25.97
C LEU A 495 -13.55 2.72 -25.24
N PHE A 496 -14.07 1.79 -24.43
CA PHE A 496 -13.27 0.80 -23.71
C PHE A 496 -12.74 -0.31 -24.64
N GLU A 497 -13.50 -0.66 -25.69
CA GLU A 497 -13.08 -1.63 -26.70
C GLU A 497 -11.96 -1.07 -27.60
N LYS A 498 -12.06 0.20 -28.04
CA LYS A 498 -11.02 0.87 -28.83
C LYS A 498 -9.80 1.26 -27.98
N ASN A 499 -10.01 1.83 -26.78
CA ASN A 499 -8.92 2.37 -25.97
C ASN A 499 -8.30 1.35 -25.00
N ARG A 500 -7.18 0.76 -25.42
CA ARG A 500 -6.36 -0.18 -24.61
C ARG A 500 -6.03 0.33 -23.21
N ARG A 501 -5.81 1.64 -23.00
CA ARG A 501 -5.47 2.18 -21.66
C ARG A 501 -6.67 2.07 -20.73
N LEU A 502 -7.85 2.49 -21.18
CA LEU A 502 -9.09 2.42 -20.39
C LEU A 502 -9.47 0.96 -20.09
N ARG A 503 -9.37 0.07 -21.08
CA ARG A 503 -9.57 -1.37 -20.88
C ARG A 503 -8.64 -1.97 -19.82
N ASN A 504 -7.37 -1.58 -19.79
CA ASN A 504 -6.43 -2.06 -18.77
C ASN A 504 -6.82 -1.61 -17.36
N PHE A 505 -7.33 -0.37 -17.20
CA PHE A 505 -7.84 0.11 -15.91
C PHE A 505 -9.11 -0.65 -15.48
N ALA A 506 -10.11 -0.78 -16.36
CA ALA A 506 -11.33 -1.53 -16.05
C ALA A 506 -11.03 -2.99 -15.68
N THR A 507 -10.19 -3.68 -16.46
CA THR A 507 -9.80 -5.08 -16.17
C THR A 507 -8.93 -5.23 -14.91
N THR A 508 -8.19 -4.19 -14.50
CA THR A 508 -7.51 -4.19 -13.19
C THR A 508 -8.53 -4.07 -12.05
N SER A 509 -9.47 -3.13 -12.19
CA SER A 509 -10.47 -2.81 -11.17
C SER A 509 -11.42 -3.99 -10.91
N VAL A 510 -11.87 -4.67 -11.97
CA VAL A 510 -12.66 -5.90 -11.85
C VAL A 510 -11.87 -7.04 -11.19
N GLN A 511 -10.56 -7.18 -11.46
CA GLN A 511 -9.74 -8.18 -10.76
C GLN A 511 -9.62 -7.86 -9.27
N HIS A 512 -9.41 -6.60 -8.90
CA HIS A 512 -9.45 -6.17 -7.50
C HIS A 512 -10.82 -6.44 -6.88
N ALA A 513 -11.92 -6.12 -7.58
CA ALA A 513 -13.27 -6.39 -7.09
C ALA A 513 -13.54 -7.88 -6.83
N ILE A 514 -13.02 -8.79 -7.67
CA ILE A 514 -13.08 -10.24 -7.45
C ILE A 514 -12.28 -10.65 -6.21
N HIS A 515 -11.10 -10.06 -5.97
CA HIS A 515 -10.36 -10.27 -4.72
C HIS A 515 -11.13 -9.73 -3.50
N GLY A 516 -11.82 -8.59 -3.64
CA GLY A 516 -12.70 -8.04 -2.62
C GLY A 516 -13.83 -9.01 -2.29
N LEU A 517 -14.58 -9.47 -3.28
CA LEU A 517 -15.68 -10.42 -3.08
C LEU A 517 -15.20 -11.74 -2.46
N GLY A 518 -14.11 -12.31 -2.97
CA GLY A 518 -13.51 -13.52 -2.40
C GLY A 518 -13.12 -13.35 -0.93
N TYR A 519 -12.59 -12.16 -0.57
CA TYR A 519 -12.31 -11.83 0.82
C TYR A 519 -13.56 -11.78 1.70
N LEU A 520 -14.62 -11.14 1.25
CA LEU A 520 -15.84 -10.96 2.05
C LEU A 520 -16.60 -12.28 2.24
N VAL A 521 -16.65 -13.12 1.20
CA VAL A 521 -17.38 -14.40 1.21
C VAL A 521 -16.56 -15.50 1.90
N TYR A 522 -15.31 -15.71 1.48
CA TYR A 522 -14.49 -16.87 1.86
C TYR A 522 -13.22 -16.52 2.66
N GLY A 523 -13.01 -15.24 2.97
CA GLY A 523 -11.88 -14.80 3.78
C GLY A 523 -10.53 -14.79 3.04
N ARG A 524 -9.47 -14.68 3.83
CA ARG A 524 -8.09 -14.40 3.35
C ARG A 524 -7.46 -15.57 2.60
N SER A 525 -7.90 -16.80 2.90
CA SER A 525 -7.47 -18.04 2.25
C SER A 525 -7.85 -18.07 0.77
N ASP A 526 -9.05 -17.62 0.42
CA ASP A 526 -9.50 -17.60 -0.96
C ASP A 526 -8.81 -16.53 -1.80
N VAL A 527 -8.52 -15.34 -1.25
CA VAL A 527 -7.70 -14.35 -1.97
C VAL A 527 -6.27 -14.87 -2.23
N ARG A 528 -5.68 -15.62 -1.28
CA ARG A 528 -4.41 -16.34 -1.52
C ARG A 528 -4.54 -17.37 -2.65
N ARG A 529 -5.63 -18.14 -2.72
CA ARG A 529 -5.94 -19.04 -3.87
C ARG A 529 -6.06 -18.25 -5.18
N LEU A 530 -6.83 -17.17 -5.21
CA LEU A 530 -7.02 -16.32 -6.38
C LEU A 530 -5.67 -15.80 -6.89
N MET A 531 -4.84 -15.22 -6.02
CA MET A 531 -3.53 -14.65 -6.40
C MET A 531 -2.44 -15.67 -6.75
N SER A 532 -2.61 -16.95 -6.39
CA SER A 532 -1.63 -18.02 -6.68
C SER A 532 -2.05 -18.88 -7.88
N LYS A 533 -3.33 -19.25 -7.99
CA LYS A 533 -3.85 -20.18 -8.98
C LYS A 533 -4.57 -19.51 -10.15
N ILE A 534 -5.44 -18.53 -9.86
CA ILE A 534 -6.36 -17.95 -10.86
C ILE A 534 -5.75 -16.72 -11.55
N PHE A 535 -5.08 -15.88 -10.78
CA PHE A 535 -4.43 -14.64 -11.17
C PHE A 535 -2.96 -14.62 -10.65
N PRO A 536 -2.09 -15.54 -11.13
CA PRO A 536 -0.74 -15.74 -10.59
C PRO A 536 0.15 -14.51 -10.74
N VAL A 537 0.15 -13.64 -9.72
CA VAL A 537 0.81 -12.33 -9.75
C VAL A 537 2.32 -12.45 -9.94
N GLU A 538 2.93 -13.51 -9.40
CA GLU A 538 4.37 -13.73 -9.46
C GLU A 538 4.90 -14.07 -10.86
N HIS A 539 4.09 -14.70 -11.71
CA HIS A 539 4.48 -15.14 -13.06
C HIS A 539 4.39 -14.02 -14.11
N LEU A 540 3.98 -12.82 -13.72
CA LEU A 540 3.73 -11.69 -14.62
C LEU A 540 5.01 -10.95 -15.05
N ILE A 541 6.12 -11.14 -14.34
CA ILE A 541 7.43 -10.54 -14.66
C ILE A 541 8.22 -11.52 -15.56
N PRO A 542 8.56 -11.16 -16.81
CA PRO A 542 9.45 -11.98 -17.63
C PRO A 542 10.84 -12.04 -16.99
N ARG A 543 11.53 -13.20 -17.08
CA ARG A 543 12.89 -13.37 -16.54
C ARG A 543 13.90 -12.31 -17.02
N ASN A 544 13.64 -11.67 -18.16
CA ASN A 544 14.49 -10.65 -18.77
C ASN A 544 14.29 -9.22 -18.19
N PHE A 545 13.52 -9.05 -17.11
CA PHE A 545 13.30 -7.78 -16.40
C PHE A 545 13.83 -7.78 -14.94
N LEU A 546 14.51 -8.86 -14.55
CA LEU A 546 15.29 -8.99 -13.32
C LEU A 546 16.79 -8.93 -13.66
#